data_AF-A0A7H8L552-F1
#
_entry.id   AF-A0A7H8L552-F1
#
_cell.length_a   1.000
_cell.length_b   1.000
_cell.length_c   1.000
_cell.angle_alpha   90.00
_cell.angle_beta   90.00
_cell.angle_gamma   90.00
#
_symmetry.space_group_name_H-M   'P 1'
#
loop_
_entity.id
_entity.type
_entity.pdbx_description
1 polymer ?
#
loop_
_entity_poly.entity_id
_entity_poly.type
_entity_poly.pdbx_seq_one_letter_code
_entity_poly.pdbx_strand_id
1 'polypeptide(L)'
;MPVPPPTCPVHGPGPDLTALVGRQLTGVVASWYSYEGERAADPVVVWLRDDRGGCTFVATGSDWCLIVADEQPHADVDLGEWGRLDVRDAPDGTPFAPHLGHPVLAVRQEHAPHTGRTALELDFPGGTVRCESWDGDLRLTATGDP
;
A
#
# COMPACT_ATOMS: atom_id res chain seq x y z
N MET A 1 -1.06 28.43 12.57
CA MET A 1 -0.77 27.00 12.73
C MET A 1 -1.47 26.27 11.59
N PRO A 2 -0.79 25.42 10.81
CA PRO A 2 -1.47 24.61 9.80
C PRO A 2 -2.48 23.68 10.49
N VAL A 3 -3.65 23.53 9.88
CA VAL A 3 -4.68 22.58 10.34
C VAL A 3 -4.14 21.17 10.08
N PRO A 4 -4.20 20.25 11.06
CA PRO A 4 -3.79 18.87 10.83
C PRO A 4 -4.65 18.25 9.72
N PRO A 5 -4.10 17.35 8.90
CA PRO A 5 -4.86 16.69 7.86
C PRO A 5 -6.06 15.94 8.46
N PRO A 6 -7.18 15.81 7.73
CA PRO A 6 -8.31 15.00 8.16
C PRO A 6 -7.86 13.57 8.49
N THR A 7 -8.26 13.05 9.65
CA THR A 7 -7.97 11.68 10.08
C THR A 7 -9.22 10.83 9.99
N CYS A 8 -9.09 9.60 9.49
CA CYS A 8 -10.17 8.64 9.56
C CYS A 8 -10.50 8.33 11.04
N PRO A 9 -11.77 8.38 11.46
CA PRO A 9 -12.15 8.07 12.83
C PRO A 9 -11.99 6.58 13.19
N VAL A 10 -11.98 5.69 12.19
CA VAL A 10 -11.85 4.23 12.38
C VAL A 10 -10.38 3.81 12.40
N HIS A 11 -9.59 4.33 11.46
CA HIS A 11 -8.21 3.89 11.21
C HIS A 11 -7.15 4.83 11.78
N GLY A 12 -7.54 6.04 12.21
CA GLY A 12 -6.64 7.05 12.75
C GLY A 12 -5.67 7.62 11.70
N PRO A 13 -4.57 8.26 12.14
CA PRO A 13 -3.59 8.86 11.24
C PRO A 13 -2.64 7.84 10.57
N GLY A 14 -2.49 6.65 11.15
CA GLY A 14 -1.41 5.72 10.77
C GLY A 14 -0.03 6.17 11.28
N PRO A 15 1.07 5.55 10.80
CA PRO A 15 2.43 5.86 11.22
C PRO A 15 2.95 7.17 10.59
N ASP A 16 4.08 7.66 11.10
CA ASP A 16 4.80 8.78 10.47
C ASP A 16 5.50 8.32 9.19
N LEU A 17 4.85 8.54 8.06
CA LEU A 17 5.35 8.14 6.75
C LEU A 17 6.54 8.98 6.27
N THR A 18 6.84 10.13 6.88
CA THR A 18 8.06 10.87 6.55
C THR A 18 9.32 10.09 6.93
N ALA A 19 9.20 9.19 7.91
CA ALA A 19 10.30 8.33 8.32
C ALA A 19 10.69 7.28 7.28
N LEU A 20 9.89 7.07 6.22
CA LEU A 20 10.22 6.21 5.08
C LEU A 20 11.28 6.83 4.16
N VAL A 21 11.39 8.17 4.14
CA VAL A 21 12.36 8.85 3.27
C VAL A 21 13.79 8.41 3.62
N GLY A 22 14.52 8.01 2.59
CA GLY A 22 15.88 7.47 2.67
C GLY A 22 15.97 5.99 3.03
N ARG A 23 14.85 5.30 3.32
CA ARG A 23 14.85 3.84 3.48
C ARG A 23 14.80 3.17 2.12
N GLN A 24 15.52 2.06 1.97
CA GLN A 24 15.51 1.28 0.73
C GLN A 24 14.37 0.28 0.75
N LEU A 25 13.61 0.20 -0.35
CA LEU A 25 12.60 -0.84 -0.53
C LEU A 25 13.31 -2.17 -0.81
N THR A 26 13.27 -3.11 0.12
CA THR A 26 14.00 -4.40 0.02
C THR A 26 13.11 -5.55 -0.45
N GLY A 27 11.80 -5.39 -0.38
CA GLY A 27 10.86 -6.40 -0.85
C GLY A 27 9.42 -5.90 -0.85
N VAL A 28 8.59 -6.57 -1.63
CA VAL A 28 7.15 -6.36 -1.68
C VAL A 28 6.49 -7.71 -1.44
N VAL A 29 5.55 -7.75 -0.52
CA VAL A 29 4.60 -8.85 -0.37
C VAL A 29 3.23 -8.30 -0.72
N ALA A 30 2.40 -9.09 -1.36
CA ALA A 30 1.04 -8.67 -1.69
C ALA A 30 0.06 -9.81 -1.47
N SER A 31 -1.20 -9.44 -1.24
CA SER A 31 -2.29 -10.41 -1.18
C SER A 31 -3.26 -10.21 -2.34
N TRP A 32 -3.67 -11.32 -2.96
CA TRP A 32 -4.70 -11.31 -4.00
C TRP A 32 -5.88 -12.15 -3.59
N TYR A 33 -7.06 -11.66 -3.94
CA TYR A 33 -8.29 -12.44 -3.87
C TYR A 33 -8.35 -13.45 -5.02
N SER A 34 -8.70 -14.68 -4.70
CA SER A 34 -8.94 -15.76 -5.67
C SER A 34 -10.30 -16.41 -5.41
N TYR A 35 -11.10 -16.61 -6.47
CA TYR A 35 -12.40 -17.27 -6.43
C TYR A 35 -12.57 -18.20 -7.64
N GLU A 36 -13.06 -19.42 -7.42
CA GLU A 36 -13.28 -20.43 -8.46
C GLU A 36 -12.09 -20.66 -9.42
N GLY A 37 -10.86 -20.51 -8.90
CA GLY A 37 -9.62 -20.70 -9.66
C GLY A 37 -9.15 -19.46 -10.43
N GLU A 38 -9.91 -18.36 -10.40
CA GLU A 38 -9.51 -17.08 -10.95
C GLU A 38 -8.94 -16.18 -9.85
N ARG A 39 -7.82 -15.51 -10.15
CA ARG A 39 -7.18 -14.55 -9.24
C ARG A 39 -7.43 -13.14 -9.76
N ALA A 40 -7.74 -12.22 -8.86
CA ALA A 40 -7.80 -10.80 -9.15
C ALA A 40 -6.49 -10.30 -9.78
N ALA A 41 -6.60 -9.32 -10.69
CA ALA A 41 -5.42 -8.72 -11.32
C ALA A 41 -4.65 -7.87 -10.31
N ASP A 42 -5.36 -7.03 -9.57
CA ASP A 42 -4.81 -6.12 -8.58
C ASP A 42 -4.77 -6.75 -7.18
N PRO A 43 -3.76 -6.42 -6.37
CA PRO A 43 -3.69 -6.89 -5.00
C PRO A 43 -4.70 -6.14 -4.10
N VAL A 44 -5.25 -6.86 -3.12
CA VAL A 44 -6.13 -6.28 -2.09
C VAL A 44 -5.32 -5.46 -1.09
N VAL A 45 -4.11 -5.94 -0.77
CA VAL A 45 -3.18 -5.29 0.16
C VAL A 45 -1.74 -5.48 -0.31
N VAL A 46 -0.85 -4.56 0.08
CA VAL A 46 0.60 -4.72 -0.08
C VAL A 46 1.35 -4.43 1.21
N TRP A 47 2.48 -5.10 1.37
CA TRP A 47 3.46 -4.84 2.41
C TRP A 47 4.79 -4.48 1.76
N LEU A 48 5.32 -3.32 2.13
CA LEU A 48 6.59 -2.79 1.65
C LEU A 48 7.64 -3.01 2.74
N ARG A 49 8.62 -3.88 2.49
CA ARG A 49 9.73 -4.15 3.41
C ARG A 49 10.84 -3.16 3.16
N ASP A 50 11.46 -2.67 4.24
CA ASP A 50 12.59 -1.76 4.17
C ASP A 50 13.92 -2.36 4.70
N ASP A 51 15.03 -1.66 4.44
CA ASP A 51 16.38 -2.04 4.86
C ASP A 51 16.64 -1.89 6.36
N ARG A 52 15.71 -1.31 7.11
CA ARG A 52 15.76 -1.13 8.56
C ARG A 52 14.88 -2.15 9.29
N GLY A 53 14.33 -3.13 8.57
CA GLY A 53 13.45 -4.17 9.11
C GLY A 53 12.00 -3.73 9.34
N GLY A 54 11.62 -2.55 8.85
CA GLY A 54 10.24 -2.08 8.83
C GLY A 54 9.41 -2.76 7.74
N CYS A 55 8.10 -2.80 7.97
CA CYS A 55 7.14 -3.33 7.01
C CYS A 55 5.88 -2.45 6.98
N THR A 56 5.75 -1.66 5.90
CA THR A 56 4.62 -0.75 5.71
C THR A 56 3.50 -1.49 4.99
N PHE A 57 2.41 -1.76 5.70
CA PHE A 57 1.16 -2.27 5.15
C PHE A 57 0.35 -1.15 4.51
N VAL A 58 -0.22 -1.42 3.33
CA VAL A 58 -1.12 -0.52 2.61
C VAL A 58 -2.33 -1.32 2.13
N ALA A 59 -3.52 -0.85 2.48
CA ALA A 59 -4.80 -1.46 2.14
C ALA A 59 -5.91 -0.41 2.07
N THR A 60 -7.12 -0.83 1.73
CA THR A 60 -8.32 0.00 1.79
C THR A 60 -9.30 -0.50 2.84
N GLY A 61 -9.92 0.43 3.55
CA GLY A 61 -11.06 0.16 4.42
C GLY A 61 -12.38 0.20 3.65
N SER A 62 -13.41 -0.42 4.20
CA SER A 62 -14.79 -0.32 3.67
C SER A 62 -15.39 1.09 3.78
N ASP A 63 -14.73 1.99 4.51
CA ASP A 63 -14.99 3.43 4.61
C ASP A 63 -14.25 4.26 3.53
N TRP A 64 -13.59 3.58 2.59
CA TRP A 64 -12.80 4.14 1.48
C TRP A 64 -11.52 4.86 1.94
N CYS A 65 -11.12 4.65 3.20
CA CYS A 65 -9.84 5.13 3.71
C CYS A 65 -8.71 4.26 3.17
N LEU A 66 -7.63 4.88 2.70
CA LEU A 66 -6.36 4.20 2.48
C LEU A 66 -5.67 4.00 3.83
N ILE A 67 -5.68 2.76 4.28
CA ILE A 67 -5.07 2.31 5.53
C ILE A 67 -3.57 2.16 5.29
N VAL A 68 -2.77 2.74 6.17
CA VAL A 68 -1.32 2.54 6.20
C VAL A 68 -0.91 2.24 7.64
N ALA A 69 -0.18 1.16 7.85
CA ALA A 69 0.21 0.66 9.18
C ALA A 69 1.59 0.00 9.17
N ASP A 70 2.20 -0.13 10.35
CA ASP A 70 3.37 -0.98 10.55
C ASP A 70 2.89 -2.40 10.90
N GLU A 71 2.75 -3.25 9.89
CA GLU A 71 2.19 -4.60 10.03
C GLU A 71 2.99 -5.60 9.20
N GLN A 72 3.16 -6.81 9.72
CA GLN A 72 3.84 -7.89 9.01
C GLN A 72 2.88 -8.66 8.11
N PRO A 73 3.35 -9.21 6.97
CA PRO A 73 2.52 -10.08 6.15
C PRO A 73 1.98 -11.26 6.94
N HIS A 74 0.68 -11.53 6.77
CA HIS A 74 0.03 -12.70 7.36
C HIS A 74 0.10 -13.92 6.41
N ALA A 75 -0.37 -15.07 6.89
CA ALA A 75 -0.51 -16.27 6.05
C ALA A 75 -1.71 -16.15 5.09
N ASP A 76 -1.82 -17.10 4.15
CA ASP A 76 -3.01 -17.24 3.31
C ASP A 76 -4.28 -17.35 4.16
N VAL A 77 -5.36 -16.73 3.69
CA VAL A 77 -6.66 -16.76 4.37
C VAL A 77 -7.66 -17.54 3.52
N ASP A 78 -8.21 -18.62 4.06
CA ASP A 78 -9.32 -19.35 3.47
C ASP A 78 -10.65 -18.70 3.92
N LEU A 79 -11.43 -18.21 2.95
CA LEU A 79 -12.75 -17.60 3.18
C LEU A 79 -13.88 -18.61 2.96
N GLY A 80 -13.57 -19.89 2.82
CA GLY A 80 -14.52 -20.97 2.60
C GLY A 80 -15.17 -20.86 1.22
N GLU A 81 -16.50 -20.83 1.19
CA GLU A 81 -17.27 -20.71 -0.05
C GLU A 81 -17.06 -19.36 -0.75
N TRP A 82 -16.47 -18.37 -0.07
CA TRP A 82 -16.23 -17.03 -0.60
C TRP A 82 -14.86 -16.87 -1.24
N GLY A 83 -14.07 -17.93 -1.38
CA GLY A 83 -12.75 -17.91 -2.01
C GLY A 83 -11.61 -17.83 -0.99
N ARG A 84 -10.50 -17.19 -1.37
CA ARG A 84 -9.30 -17.10 -0.53
C ARG A 84 -8.45 -15.87 -0.83
N LEU A 85 -7.62 -15.49 0.14
CA LEU A 85 -6.57 -14.50 -0.01
C LEU A 85 -5.22 -15.21 -0.05
N ASP A 86 -4.54 -15.15 -1.19
CA ASP A 86 -3.20 -15.67 -1.40
C ASP A 86 -2.17 -14.59 -1.06
N VAL A 87 -1.25 -14.85 -0.12
CA VAL A 87 -0.17 -13.92 0.24
C VAL A 87 1.15 -14.42 -0.34
N ARG A 88 1.78 -13.63 -1.21
CA ARG A 88 3.03 -14.02 -1.89
C ARG A 88 4.01 -12.86 -1.93
N ASP A 89 5.31 -13.17 -1.91
CA ASP A 89 6.31 -12.20 -2.34
C ASP A 89 5.98 -11.80 -3.79
N ALA A 90 6.02 -10.50 -4.06
CA ALA A 90 5.56 -9.86 -5.28
C ALA A 90 6.67 -9.02 -5.94
N PRO A 91 7.86 -9.62 -6.21
CA PRO A 91 8.94 -8.89 -6.87
C PRO A 91 8.57 -8.51 -8.31
N ASP A 92 7.64 -9.27 -8.91
CA ASP A 92 7.06 -9.03 -10.22
C ASP A 92 5.54 -8.90 -10.07
N GLY A 93 4.92 -7.94 -10.76
CA GLY A 93 3.46 -7.78 -10.77
C GLY A 93 2.90 -6.64 -9.93
N THR A 94 3.75 -5.82 -9.32
CA THR A 94 3.34 -4.52 -8.75
C THR A 94 4.15 -3.38 -9.36
N PRO A 95 3.62 -2.14 -9.39
CA PRO A 95 4.39 -0.96 -9.78
C PRO A 95 5.65 -0.72 -8.93
N PHE A 96 5.77 -1.35 -7.76
CA PHE A 96 6.95 -1.26 -6.90
C PHE A 96 8.13 -2.12 -7.38
N ALA A 97 7.90 -3.11 -8.23
CA ALA A 97 8.91 -4.03 -8.73
C ALA A 97 10.19 -3.34 -9.25
N PRO A 98 10.11 -2.29 -10.10
CA PRO A 98 11.29 -1.59 -10.62
C PRO A 98 12.05 -0.78 -9.56
N HIS A 99 11.50 -0.66 -8.35
CA HIS A 99 12.03 0.18 -7.28
C HIS A 99 12.69 -0.62 -6.14
N LEU A 100 12.75 -1.95 -6.27
CA LEU A 100 13.50 -2.79 -5.33
C LEU A 100 14.98 -2.40 -5.29
N GLY A 101 15.53 -2.26 -4.09
CA GLY A 101 16.88 -1.79 -3.82
C GLY A 101 17.04 -0.27 -3.87
N HIS A 102 16.01 0.48 -4.28
CA HIS A 102 16.08 1.94 -4.34
C HIS A 102 15.52 2.59 -3.06
N PRO A 103 16.08 3.76 -2.67
CA PRO A 103 15.54 4.53 -1.55
C PRO A 103 14.25 5.25 -1.93
N VAL A 104 13.34 5.39 -0.96
CA VAL A 104 12.23 6.35 -1.05
C VAL A 104 12.81 7.76 -0.96
N LEU A 105 12.54 8.59 -1.95
CA LEU A 105 13.04 9.97 -2.05
C LEU A 105 12.07 10.98 -1.43
N ALA A 106 10.77 10.75 -1.59
CA ALA A 106 9.74 11.59 -1.02
C ALA A 106 8.45 10.80 -0.78
N VAL A 107 7.62 11.35 0.10
CA VAL A 107 6.33 10.80 0.47
C VAL A 107 5.30 11.91 0.43
N ARG A 108 4.20 11.67 -0.29
CA ARG A 108 3.07 12.61 -0.39
C ARG A 108 1.78 11.88 -0.07
N GLN A 109 0.87 12.57 0.62
CA GLN A 109 -0.41 11.99 1.05
C GLN A 109 -1.55 12.91 0.63
N GLU A 110 -2.63 12.33 0.14
CA GLU A 110 -3.89 13.02 -0.10
C GLU A 110 -4.93 12.62 0.94
N HIS A 111 -5.78 13.56 1.32
CA HIS A 111 -6.80 13.37 2.34
C HIS A 111 -8.14 13.98 1.92
N ALA A 112 -9.23 13.33 2.30
CA ALA A 112 -10.59 13.84 2.17
C ALA A 112 -11.21 14.12 3.56
N PRO A 113 -12.03 15.18 3.71
CA PRO A 113 -12.56 15.64 5.01
C PRO A 113 -13.32 14.61 5.87
N HIS A 114 -13.87 13.56 5.28
CA HIS A 114 -14.69 12.55 5.97
C HIS A 114 -14.15 11.12 5.88
N THR A 115 -13.17 10.89 5.02
CA THR A 115 -12.58 9.57 4.77
C THR A 115 -11.22 9.44 5.43
N GLY A 116 -10.49 10.55 5.62
CA GLY A 116 -9.10 10.53 6.01
C GLY A 116 -8.20 10.40 4.79
N ARG A 117 -7.09 9.65 4.90
CA ARG A 117 -6.15 9.46 3.81
C ARG A 117 -6.81 8.69 2.66
N THR A 118 -6.65 9.17 1.44
CA THR A 118 -7.19 8.56 0.22
C THR A 118 -6.10 8.11 -0.75
N ALA A 119 -4.92 8.72 -0.68
CA ALA A 119 -3.76 8.30 -1.47
C ALA A 119 -2.44 8.48 -0.71
N LEU A 120 -1.46 7.66 -1.10
CA LEU A 120 -0.06 7.70 -0.71
C LEU A 120 0.80 7.58 -1.96
N GLU A 121 1.70 8.54 -2.16
CA GLU A 121 2.69 8.50 -3.23
C GLU A 121 4.08 8.37 -2.63
N LEU A 122 4.85 7.45 -3.21
CA LEU A 122 6.23 7.16 -2.87
C LEU A 122 7.10 7.41 -4.11
N ASP A 123 7.93 8.45 -4.02
CA ASP A 123 8.84 8.79 -5.11
C ASP A 123 10.13 7.96 -4.95
N PHE A 124 10.60 7.37 -6.04
CA PHE A 124 11.86 6.62 -6.15
C PHE A 124 12.73 7.24 -7.28
N PRO A 125 14.02 6.92 -7.37
CA PRO A 125 14.89 7.39 -8.45
C PRO A 125 14.37 7.06 -9.86
N GLY A 126 13.65 5.94 -10.00
CA GLY A 126 13.13 5.45 -11.29
C GLY A 126 11.67 5.81 -11.58
N GLY A 127 11.01 6.59 -10.72
CA GLY A 127 9.58 6.91 -10.88
C GLY A 127 8.84 6.95 -9.55
N THR A 128 7.55 7.26 -9.61
CA THR A 128 6.69 7.33 -8.42
C THR A 128 5.69 6.19 -8.45
N VAL A 129 5.38 5.61 -7.29
CA VAL A 129 4.24 4.71 -7.14
C VAL A 129 3.17 5.39 -6.31
N ARG A 130 1.96 5.44 -6.85
CA ARG A 130 0.77 5.90 -6.17
C ARG A 130 -0.07 4.70 -5.72
N CYS A 131 -0.32 4.63 -4.42
CA CYS A 131 -1.35 3.81 -3.81
C CYS A 131 -2.57 4.67 -3.55
N GLU A 132 -3.75 4.26 -3.99
CA GLU A 132 -4.98 4.99 -3.70
C GLU A 132 -6.14 4.05 -3.41
N SER A 133 -7.09 4.54 -2.60
CA SER A 133 -8.40 3.90 -2.48
C SER A 133 -9.26 4.35 -3.65
N TRP A 134 -9.66 3.40 -4.49
CA TRP A 134 -10.47 3.64 -5.69
C TRP A 134 -11.63 2.66 -5.73
N ASP A 135 -12.87 3.17 -5.66
CA ASP A 135 -14.09 2.36 -5.61
C ASP A 135 -14.09 1.29 -4.49
N GLY A 136 -13.39 1.58 -3.39
CA GLY A 136 -13.20 0.66 -2.26
C GLY A 136 -12.01 -0.29 -2.40
N ASP A 137 -11.41 -0.40 -3.58
CA ASP A 137 -10.25 -1.26 -3.84
C ASP A 137 -8.93 -0.51 -3.72
N LEU A 138 -7.86 -1.24 -3.39
CA LEU A 138 -6.50 -0.74 -3.47
C LEU A 138 -6.07 -0.70 -4.94
N ARG A 139 -5.76 0.50 -5.44
CA ARG A 139 -5.17 0.67 -6.75
C ARG A 139 -3.72 1.12 -6.64
N LEU A 140 -2.84 0.41 -7.36
CA LEU A 140 -1.43 0.76 -7.48
C LEU A 140 -1.14 1.24 -8.90
N THR A 141 -0.51 2.40 -9.04
CA THR A 141 -0.12 2.93 -10.35
C THR A 141 1.30 3.46 -10.33
N ALA A 142 2.06 3.18 -11.39
CA ALA A 142 3.29 3.90 -11.67
C ALA A 142 2.90 5.28 -12.22
N THR A 143 3.45 6.34 -11.63
CA THR A 143 3.24 7.74 -12.01
C THR A 143 4.61 8.38 -12.27
N GLY A 144 4.76 9.05 -13.41
CA GLY A 144 6.05 9.54 -13.92
C GLY A 144 6.28 9.09 -15.37
N ASP A 145 6.78 9.99 -16.20
CA ASP A 145 7.08 9.71 -17.62
C ASP A 145 8.28 8.73 -17.74
N PRO A 146 8.29 7.85 -18.75
CA PRO A 146 9.40 6.93 -19.03
C PRO A 146 10.72 7.64 -19.37
#